data_AF-A0A7G2IH86-F1
#
_entry.id   AF-A0A7G2IH86-F1
#
_cell.length_a   1.000
_cell.length_b   1.000
_cell.length_c   1.000
_cell.angle_alpha   90.00
_cell.angle_beta   90.00
_cell.angle_gamma   90.00
#
_symmetry.space_group_name_H-M   'P 1'
#
loop_
_entity.id
_entity.type
_entity.pdbx_description
1 polymer ?
#
loop_
_entity_poly.entity_id
_entity_poly.type
_entity_poly.pdbx_seq_one_letter_code
_entity_poly.pdbx_strand_id
1 'polypeptide(L)'
;MFLKSHGFDHLYGAEELKSVVADPAYRNDWGFYDDTVLDEAWKKFEELSRSGQRFSLFTLTVDTHHPDGFISRSCNRKRYDIDGKANQSFSAVSCSQENIAEFINKIKASPWFKDTVIVVSSDHLAMNNTAWKYLNKQDRNNLFFVLRGDQPQQDTLAVKT
;
A
#
# COMPACT_ATOMS: atom_id res chain seq x y z
N MET A 1 11.66 -6.08 20.71
CA MET A 1 11.07 -6.06 19.36
C MET A 1 10.23 -4.80 19.23
N PHE A 2 10.56 -3.92 18.28
CA PHE A 2 10.07 -2.52 18.24
C PHE A 2 8.55 -2.40 18.27
N LEU A 3 7.81 -3.07 17.38
CA LEU A 3 6.34 -2.89 17.31
C LEU A 3 5.62 -3.37 18.58
N LYS A 4 6.03 -4.50 19.17
CA LYS A 4 5.47 -4.97 20.45
C LYS A 4 5.72 -3.99 21.60
N SER A 5 6.89 -3.34 21.64
CA SER A 5 7.16 -2.33 22.68
C SER A 5 6.39 -1.02 22.47
N HIS A 6 5.75 -0.84 21.30
CA HIS A 6 4.94 0.32 20.96
C HIS A 6 3.43 -0.01 20.88
N GLY A 7 3.00 -1.08 21.55
CA GLY A 7 1.58 -1.38 21.77
C GLY A 7 0.88 -2.14 20.64
N PHE A 8 1.62 -2.73 19.70
CA PHE A 8 1.02 -3.64 18.72
C PHE A 8 0.75 -5.01 19.36
N ASP A 9 -0.53 -5.40 19.41
CA ASP A 9 -0.96 -6.70 19.94
C ASP A 9 -0.60 -7.87 19.01
N HIS A 10 -0.76 -7.65 17.69
CA HIS A 10 -0.57 -8.67 16.67
C HIS A 10 0.36 -8.19 15.56
N LEU A 11 1.20 -9.09 15.06
CA LEU A 11 2.16 -8.84 13.99
C LEU A 11 2.05 -9.95 12.95
N TYR A 12 1.95 -9.55 11.69
CA TYR A 12 1.84 -10.44 10.55
C TYR A 12 2.95 -10.09 9.56
N GLY A 13 4.12 -10.71 9.74
CA GLY A 13 5.25 -10.59 8.84
C GLY A 13 5.28 -11.71 7.81
N ALA A 14 6.37 -11.80 7.06
CA ALA A 14 6.53 -12.82 6.03
C ALA A 14 6.39 -14.25 6.58
N GLU A 15 6.87 -14.54 7.79
CA GLU A 15 6.74 -15.88 8.38
C GLU A 15 5.30 -16.18 8.81
N GLU A 16 4.63 -15.25 9.46
CA GLU A 16 3.25 -15.41 9.91
C GLU A 16 2.26 -15.48 8.72
N LEU A 17 2.52 -14.73 7.66
CA LEU A 17 1.69 -14.73 6.46
C LEU A 17 1.83 -16.03 5.65
N LYS A 18 2.92 -16.78 5.79
CA LYS A 18 3.23 -17.98 4.99
C LYS A 18 2.15 -19.06 5.06
N SER A 19 1.46 -19.21 6.19
CA SER A 19 0.44 -20.24 6.40
C SER A 19 -0.98 -19.80 6.05
N VAL A 20 -1.20 -18.51 5.74
CA VAL A 20 -2.54 -17.95 5.51
C VAL A 20 -2.74 -17.46 4.08
N VAL A 21 -1.68 -17.04 3.38
CA VAL A 21 -1.78 -16.62 1.99
C VAL A 21 -2.12 -17.79 1.07
N ALA A 22 -2.75 -17.48 -0.07
CA ALA A 22 -3.12 -18.48 -1.07
C ALA A 22 -1.91 -19.13 -1.78
N ASP A 23 -0.85 -18.37 -2.06
CA ASP A 23 0.37 -18.84 -2.72
C ASP A 23 1.62 -18.41 -1.91
N PRO A 24 2.13 -19.26 -1.00
CA PRO A 24 3.30 -18.95 -0.20
C PRO A 24 4.60 -18.76 -1.00
N ALA A 25 4.64 -19.23 -2.25
CA ALA A 25 5.80 -19.12 -3.13
C ALA A 25 5.80 -17.83 -3.96
N TYR A 26 4.67 -17.12 -4.03
CA TYR A 26 4.56 -15.86 -4.74
C TYR A 26 5.15 -14.70 -3.92
N ARG A 27 6.47 -14.60 -4.00
CA ARG A 27 7.29 -13.62 -3.27
C ARG A 27 8.37 -13.03 -4.18
N ASN A 28 8.90 -11.89 -3.76
CA ASN A 28 10.11 -11.27 -4.27
C ASN A 28 11.16 -11.15 -3.15
N ASP A 29 12.30 -10.54 -3.43
CA ASP A 29 13.42 -10.41 -2.48
C ASP A 29 13.05 -9.64 -1.19
N TRP A 30 11.95 -8.88 -1.20
CA TRP A 30 11.45 -8.09 -0.07
C TRP A 30 10.26 -8.73 0.66
N GLY A 31 9.71 -9.83 0.15
CA GLY A 31 8.62 -10.55 0.77
C GLY A 31 7.45 -10.80 -0.17
N PHE A 32 6.23 -10.73 0.35
CA PHE A 32 5.02 -10.89 -0.45
C PHE A 32 4.75 -9.65 -1.28
N TYR A 33 4.20 -9.87 -2.49
CA TYR A 33 3.76 -8.79 -3.35
C TYR A 33 2.61 -8.00 -2.72
N ASP A 34 2.45 -6.74 -3.11
CA ASP A 34 1.47 -5.82 -2.54
C ASP A 34 0.04 -6.34 -2.72
N ASP A 35 -0.26 -7.01 -3.84
CA ASP A 35 -1.56 -7.63 -4.10
C ASP A 35 -1.92 -8.68 -3.04
N THR A 36 -0.95 -9.49 -2.62
CA THR A 36 -1.09 -10.51 -1.59
C THR A 36 -1.24 -9.87 -0.22
N VAL A 37 -0.39 -8.90 0.12
CA VAL A 37 -0.43 -8.22 1.42
C VAL A 37 -1.74 -7.45 1.60
N LEU A 38 -2.22 -6.76 0.56
CA LEU A 38 -3.46 -5.99 0.61
C LEU A 38 -4.71 -6.87 0.61
N ASP A 39 -4.67 -8.07 -0.01
CA ASP A 39 -5.76 -9.06 0.12
C ASP A 39 -5.86 -9.60 1.55
N GLU A 40 -4.73 -9.93 2.19
CA GLU A 40 -4.72 -10.34 3.60
C GLU A 40 -5.12 -9.19 4.55
N ALA A 41 -4.70 -7.96 4.25
CA ALA A 41 -5.14 -6.78 4.99
C ALA A 41 -6.66 -6.57 4.87
N TRP A 42 -7.25 -6.81 3.69
CA TRP A 42 -8.69 -6.76 3.47
C TRP A 42 -9.42 -7.81 4.32
N LYS A 43 -8.97 -9.07 4.29
CA LYS A 43 -9.55 -10.15 5.12
C LYS A 43 -9.50 -9.80 6.61
N LYS A 44 -8.36 -9.27 7.08
CA LYS A 44 -8.19 -8.86 8.47
C LYS A 44 -9.08 -7.66 8.82
N PHE A 45 -9.22 -6.69 7.92
CA PHE A 45 -10.14 -5.58 8.09
C PHE A 45 -11.59 -6.06 8.24
N GLU A 46 -12.05 -6.99 7.39
CA GLU A 46 -13.39 -7.56 7.51
C GLU A 46 -13.60 -8.30 8.84
N GLU A 47 -12.63 -9.12 9.25
CA GLU A 47 -12.68 -9.86 10.52
C GLU A 47 -12.80 -8.91 11.72
N LEU A 48 -11.91 -7.91 11.80
CA LEU A 48 -11.90 -6.94 12.88
C LEU A 48 -13.16 -6.09 12.89
N SER A 49 -13.66 -5.67 11.73
CA SER A 49 -14.88 -4.87 11.62
C SER A 49 -16.14 -5.64 12.04
N ARG A 50 -16.19 -6.96 11.82
CA ARG A 50 -17.27 -7.83 12.29
C ARG A 50 -17.26 -8.06 13.81
N SER A 51 -16.12 -7.89 14.47
CA SER A 51 -16.00 -8.08 15.92
C SER A 51 -16.77 -7.03 16.74
N GLY A 52 -17.07 -5.87 16.14
CA GLY A 52 -17.67 -4.72 16.83
C GLY A 52 -16.73 -4.00 17.80
N GLN A 53 -15.47 -4.41 17.90
CA GLN A 53 -14.45 -3.75 18.71
C GLN A 53 -13.69 -2.71 17.90
N ARG A 54 -13.21 -1.65 18.59
CA ARG A 54 -12.31 -0.67 17.97
C ARG A 54 -10.95 -1.31 17.72
N PHE A 55 -10.39 -1.06 16.55
CA PHE A 55 -9.08 -1.56 16.17
C PHE A 55 -8.27 -0.49 15.44
N SER A 56 -6.97 -0.73 15.31
CA SER A 56 -6.09 -0.02 14.38
C SER A 56 -5.36 -1.07 13.55
N LEU A 57 -5.51 -1.00 12.23
CA LEU A 57 -4.85 -1.89 11.29
C LEU A 57 -3.80 -1.09 10.52
N PHE A 58 -2.56 -1.54 10.57
CA PHE A 58 -1.44 -0.94 9.84
C PHE A 58 -0.95 -1.92 8.79
N THR A 59 -0.76 -1.44 7.57
CA THR A 59 -0.30 -2.24 6.44
C THR A 59 0.83 -1.49 5.75
N LEU A 60 1.91 -2.22 5.42
CA LEU A 60 3.08 -1.69 4.72
C LEU A 60 3.20 -2.40 3.37
N THR A 61 3.20 -1.63 2.29
CA THR A 61 3.53 -2.10 0.94
C THR A 61 5.04 -2.08 0.72
N VAL A 62 5.55 -2.95 -0.17
CA VAL A 62 6.98 -3.08 -0.42
C VAL A 62 7.34 -3.30 -1.90
N ASP A 63 6.38 -3.46 -2.80
CA ASP A 63 6.69 -3.68 -4.22
C ASP A 63 7.45 -2.51 -4.87
N THR A 64 7.39 -1.29 -4.31
CA THR A 64 8.15 -0.13 -4.82
C THR A 64 9.60 -0.07 -4.35
N HIS A 65 10.09 -1.10 -3.66
CA HIS A 65 11.42 -1.09 -3.07
C HIS A 65 12.56 -1.20 -4.10
N HIS A 66 13.76 -0.77 -3.72
CA HIS A 66 14.95 -0.79 -4.58
C HIS A 66 15.34 -2.23 -4.98
N PRO A 67 16.05 -2.44 -6.11
CA PRO A 67 16.63 -1.42 -6.99
C PRO A 67 15.61 -0.69 -7.88
N ASP A 68 14.61 -1.40 -8.40
CA ASP A 68 13.68 -0.85 -9.39
C ASP A 68 12.20 -1.19 -9.15
N GLY A 69 11.89 -1.94 -8.10
CA GLY A 69 10.55 -2.38 -7.76
C GLY A 69 10.06 -3.62 -8.52
N PHE A 70 8.93 -4.13 -8.06
CA PHE A 70 8.28 -5.36 -8.45
C PHE A 70 6.86 -5.05 -8.93
N ILE A 71 6.34 -5.90 -9.82
CA ILE A 71 5.04 -5.69 -10.45
C ILE A 71 4.18 -6.88 -10.10
N SER A 72 3.15 -6.65 -9.29
CA SER A 72 2.21 -7.69 -8.88
C SER A 72 1.42 -8.25 -10.08
N ARG A 73 1.00 -9.51 -9.99
CA ARG A 73 0.31 -10.27 -11.04
C ARG A 73 -1.06 -9.67 -11.36
N SER A 74 -1.72 -9.08 -10.35
CA SER A 74 -3.05 -8.46 -10.42
C SER A 74 -3.11 -7.21 -11.32
N CYS A 75 -2.03 -6.45 -11.40
CA CYS A 75 -2.06 -5.12 -12.00
C CYS A 75 -2.41 -5.15 -13.50
N ASN A 76 -3.37 -4.30 -13.89
CA ASN A 76 -3.75 -4.14 -15.29
C ASN A 76 -2.62 -3.45 -16.08
N ARG A 77 -2.02 -2.40 -15.50
CA ARG A 77 -0.92 -1.67 -16.12
C ARG A 77 0.44 -2.16 -15.61
N LYS A 78 0.97 -3.20 -16.26
CA LYS A 78 2.30 -3.76 -15.95
C LYS A 78 3.47 -3.03 -16.58
N ARG A 79 3.22 -1.96 -17.34
CA ARG A 79 4.26 -1.22 -18.05
C ARG A 79 3.97 0.27 -18.08
N TYR A 80 4.96 1.04 -17.67
CA TYR A 80 5.01 2.47 -17.80
C TYR A 80 6.13 2.87 -18.77
N ASP A 81 5.75 3.44 -19.90
CA ASP A 81 6.70 3.94 -20.90
C ASP A 81 6.94 5.44 -20.74
N ILE A 82 8.20 5.83 -20.85
CA ILE A 82 8.64 7.22 -20.92
C ILE A 82 9.65 7.35 -22.05
N ASP A 83 9.44 8.30 -22.95
CA ASP A 83 10.21 8.46 -24.19
C ASP A 83 10.31 7.14 -25.01
N GLY A 84 9.21 6.38 -25.04
CA GLY A 84 9.12 5.10 -25.75
C GLY A 84 9.89 3.93 -25.11
N LYS A 85 10.42 4.09 -23.90
CA LYS A 85 11.16 3.06 -23.16
C LYS A 85 10.49 2.71 -21.84
N ALA A 86 10.49 1.43 -21.49
CA ALA A 86 9.97 0.96 -20.22
C ALA A 86 10.77 1.56 -19.07
N ASN A 87 10.06 1.95 -18.03
CA ASN A 87 10.63 2.34 -16.76
C ASN A 87 10.09 1.42 -15.66
N GLN A 88 10.97 0.59 -15.09
CA GLN A 88 10.58 -0.42 -14.11
C GLN A 88 10.05 0.24 -12.82
N SER A 89 10.72 1.28 -12.31
CA SER A 89 10.26 1.98 -11.10
C SER A 89 8.90 2.64 -11.28
N PHE A 90 8.63 3.31 -12.40
CA PHE A 90 7.29 3.84 -12.66
C PHE A 90 6.24 2.76 -12.87
N SER A 91 6.63 1.60 -13.41
CA SER A 91 5.70 0.47 -13.55
C SER A 91 5.33 -0.12 -12.18
N ALA A 92 6.31 -0.30 -11.29
CA ALA A 92 6.09 -0.76 -9.92
C ALA A 92 5.24 0.23 -9.10
N VAL A 93 5.55 1.53 -9.17
CA VAL A 93 4.75 2.58 -8.50
C VAL A 93 3.31 2.61 -9.04
N SER A 94 3.12 2.54 -10.37
CA SER A 94 1.79 2.51 -10.98
C SER A 94 0.99 1.28 -10.54
N CYS A 95 1.64 0.12 -10.41
CA CYS A 95 1.01 -1.12 -9.98
C CYS A 95 0.65 -1.09 -8.48
N SER A 96 1.56 -0.64 -7.62
CA SER A 96 1.29 -0.46 -6.18
C SER A 96 0.13 0.52 -5.95
N GLN A 97 0.09 1.64 -6.70
CA GLN A 97 -1.03 2.59 -6.66
C GLN A 97 -2.37 1.96 -7.07
N GLU A 98 -2.38 1.09 -8.07
CA GLU A 98 -3.58 0.36 -8.51
C GLU A 98 -4.09 -0.56 -7.39
N ASN A 99 -3.21 -1.37 -6.79
CA ASN A 99 -3.57 -2.26 -5.68
C ASN A 99 -4.06 -1.49 -4.44
N ILE A 100 -3.39 -0.38 -4.08
CA ILE A 100 -3.80 0.49 -2.95
C ILE A 100 -5.18 1.09 -3.23
N ALA A 101 -5.42 1.58 -4.45
CA ALA A 101 -6.72 2.12 -4.84
C ALA A 101 -7.81 1.06 -4.77
N GLU A 102 -7.55 -0.17 -5.23
CA GLU A 102 -8.48 -1.28 -5.13
C GLU A 102 -8.81 -1.61 -3.65
N PHE A 103 -7.79 -1.71 -2.79
CA PHE A 103 -7.96 -1.94 -1.36
C PHE A 103 -8.82 -0.86 -0.69
N ILE A 104 -8.52 0.42 -0.94
CA ILE A 104 -9.30 1.55 -0.42
C ILE A 104 -10.74 1.48 -0.94
N ASN A 105 -10.94 1.15 -2.22
CA ASN A 105 -12.28 1.05 -2.80
C ASN A 105 -13.08 -0.13 -2.23
N LYS A 106 -12.44 -1.27 -1.92
CA LYS A 106 -13.07 -2.38 -1.19
C LYS A 106 -13.55 -1.95 0.19
N ILE A 107 -12.72 -1.21 0.94
CA ILE A 107 -13.12 -0.64 2.23
C ILE A 107 -14.30 0.32 2.05
N LYS A 108 -14.23 1.25 1.09
CA LYS A 108 -15.29 2.24 0.81
C LYS A 108 -16.62 1.62 0.43
N ALA A 109 -16.60 0.49 -0.29
CA ALA A 109 -17.79 -0.24 -0.68
C ALA A 109 -18.35 -1.14 0.44
N SER A 110 -17.60 -1.33 1.53
CA SER A 110 -18.01 -2.16 2.66
C SER A 110 -19.04 -1.46 3.56
N PRO A 111 -19.88 -2.23 4.30
CA PRO A 111 -20.81 -1.64 5.27
C PRO A 111 -20.10 -0.93 6.44
N TRP A 112 -18.81 -1.17 6.64
CA TRP A 112 -18.03 -0.60 7.74
C TRP A 112 -17.35 0.72 7.39
N PHE A 113 -17.41 1.18 6.13
CA PHE A 113 -16.70 2.39 5.71
C PHE A 113 -17.09 3.59 6.56
N LYS A 114 -18.38 3.77 6.86
CA LYS A 114 -18.91 4.91 7.63
C LYS A 114 -18.19 5.12 8.97
N ASP A 115 -17.74 4.04 9.60
CA ASP A 115 -17.05 4.07 10.90
C ASP A 115 -15.52 3.88 10.77
N THR A 116 -14.97 4.06 9.56
CA THR A 116 -13.56 3.88 9.24
C THR A 116 -12.90 5.21 8.85
N VAL A 117 -11.71 5.45 9.40
CA VAL A 117 -10.76 6.47 8.91
C VAL A 117 -9.60 5.76 8.25
N ILE A 118 -9.33 6.10 6.99
CA ILE A 118 -8.19 5.58 6.23
C ILE A 118 -7.14 6.69 6.16
N VAL A 119 -5.92 6.39 6.56
CA VAL A 119 -4.76 7.28 6.41
C VAL A 119 -3.79 6.63 5.44
N VAL A 120 -3.38 7.38 4.42
CA VAL A 120 -2.36 6.94 3.46
C VAL A 120 -1.18 7.88 3.57
N SER A 121 -0.01 7.32 3.85
CA SER A 121 1.23 8.08 3.99
C SER A 121 2.36 7.36 3.27
N SER A 122 3.22 8.12 2.58
CA SER A 122 4.54 7.62 2.20
C SER A 122 5.44 7.47 3.43
N ASP A 123 6.37 6.53 3.35
CA ASP A 123 7.46 6.35 4.30
C ASP A 123 8.61 7.33 4.01
N HIS A 124 9.07 7.39 2.76
CA HIS A 124 10.14 8.28 2.32
C HIS A 124 10.11 8.53 0.80
N LEU A 125 10.96 9.46 0.37
CA LEU A 125 11.20 9.73 -1.04
C LEU A 125 12.02 8.60 -1.69
N ALA A 126 11.65 8.20 -2.92
CA ALA A 126 12.43 7.22 -3.70
C ALA A 126 13.93 7.54 -3.77
N MET A 127 14.76 6.52 -3.59
CA MET A 127 16.21 6.60 -3.77
C MET A 127 16.58 6.49 -5.27
N ASN A 128 17.87 6.42 -5.59
CA ASN A 128 18.32 6.26 -6.96
C ASN A 128 17.81 4.93 -7.57
N ASN A 129 17.14 5.03 -8.72
CA ASN A 129 16.50 3.93 -9.45
C ASN A 129 16.29 4.32 -10.93
N THR A 130 15.66 3.46 -11.72
CA THR A 130 15.37 3.74 -13.15
C THR A 130 14.55 5.01 -13.39
N ALA A 131 13.79 5.52 -12.41
CA ALA A 131 13.03 6.76 -12.49
C ALA A 131 13.80 8.03 -12.03
N TRP A 132 14.99 7.88 -11.41
CA TRP A 132 15.70 8.96 -10.73
C TRP A 132 15.89 10.23 -11.57
N LYS A 133 16.31 10.08 -12.82
CA LYS A 133 16.59 11.22 -13.72
C LYS A 133 15.35 12.08 -14.03
N TYR A 134 14.15 11.54 -13.82
CA TYR A 134 12.88 12.25 -13.98
C TYR A 134 12.42 12.83 -12.64
N LEU A 135 12.53 12.06 -11.56
CA LEU A 135 12.10 12.46 -10.21
C LEU A 135 12.93 13.61 -9.65
N ASN A 136 14.25 13.61 -9.85
CA ASN A 136 15.14 14.62 -9.27
C ASN A 136 15.08 15.99 -9.97
N LYS A 137 14.16 16.17 -10.91
CA LYS A 137 13.86 17.45 -11.59
C LYS A 137 12.60 18.12 -11.05
N GLN A 138 11.90 17.47 -10.11
CA GLN A 138 10.63 17.91 -9.56
C GLN A 138 10.80 18.25 -8.08
N ASP A 139 9.90 19.07 -7.54
CA ASP A 139 9.74 19.20 -6.10
C ASP A 139 9.17 17.89 -5.55
N ARG A 140 9.90 17.27 -4.62
CA ARG A 140 9.59 15.93 -4.11
C ARG A 140 8.97 16.04 -2.73
N ASN A 141 7.71 15.61 -2.61
CA ASN A 141 6.97 15.60 -1.36
C ASN A 141 6.51 14.18 -1.01
N ASN A 142 6.47 13.88 0.28
CA ASN A 142 5.82 12.66 0.76
C ASN A 142 4.30 12.79 0.58
N LEU A 143 3.65 11.69 0.21
CA LEU A 143 2.20 11.63 0.13
C LEU A 143 1.62 11.55 1.54
N PHE A 144 0.58 12.34 1.82
CA PHE A 144 -0.24 12.19 3.01
C PHE A 144 -1.68 12.61 2.69
N PHE A 145 -2.65 11.73 2.95
CA PHE A 145 -4.06 12.09 2.93
C PHE A 145 -4.89 11.23 3.88
N VAL A 146 -6.05 11.77 4.26
CA VAL A 146 -7.02 11.11 5.14
C VAL A 146 -8.36 11.00 4.42
N LEU A 147 -8.95 9.81 4.42
CA LEU A 147 -10.32 9.55 3.97
C LEU A 147 -11.17 9.18 5.18
N ARG A 148 -12.29 9.89 5.34
CA ARG A 148 -13.21 9.69 6.45
C ARG A 148 -14.52 9.09 5.95
N GLY A 149 -14.93 7.97 6.54
CA GLY A 149 -16.22 7.35 6.24
C GLY A 149 -17.44 8.19 6.59
N ASP A 150 -17.32 8.99 7.65
CA ASP A 150 -18.37 9.89 8.13
C ASP A 150 -18.41 11.22 7.36
N GLN A 151 -17.35 11.54 6.60
CA GLN A 151 -17.20 12.72 5.76
C GLN A 151 -16.60 12.34 4.40
N PRO A 152 -17.36 11.64 3.53
CA PRO A 152 -16.83 11.09 2.28
C PRO A 152 -16.44 12.15 1.23
N GLN A 153 -16.80 13.41 1.45
CA GLN A 153 -16.40 14.53 0.60
C GLN A 153 -15.09 15.12 1.14
N GLN A 154 -13.98 14.88 0.43
CA GLN A 154 -12.68 15.45 0.75
C GLN A 154 -12.62 16.91 0.29
N ASP A 155 -12.45 17.84 1.23
CA ASP A 155 -11.83 19.12 0.92
C ASP A 155 -10.34 18.87 0.70
N THR A 156 -9.85 19.14 -0.51
CA THR A 156 -8.43 18.99 -0.84
C THR A 156 -7.63 20.08 -0.14
N LEU A 157 -7.26 19.84 1.11
CA LEU A 157 -6.22 20.62 1.78
C LEU A 157 -4.88 20.14 1.25
N ALA A 158 -4.33 20.87 0.28
CA ALA A 158 -2.93 20.70 -0.11
C ALA A 158 -2.06 21.04 1.11
N VAL A 159 -1.68 20.03 1.88
CA VAL A 159 -0.64 20.19 2.90
C VAL A 159 0.67 20.31 2.15
N LYS A 160 1.13 21.54 1.94
CA LYS A 160 2.53 21.80 1.61
C LYS A 160 3.33 21.42 2.86
N THR A 161 3.99 20.27 2.81
CA THR A 161 5.11 19.95 3.70
C THR A 161 6.39 20.50 3.10
#